data_AF-A0A1G7XTK9-F1
#
_entry.id   AF-A0A1G7XTK9-F1
#
_cell.length_a   1.000
_cell.length_b   1.000
_cell.length_c   1.000
_cell.angle_alpha   90.00
_cell.angle_beta   90.00
_cell.angle_gamma   90.00
#
_symmetry.space_group_name_H-M   'P 1'
#
loop_
_entity.id
_entity.type
_entity.pdbx_description
1 polymer ?
#
loop_
_entity_poly.entity_id
_entity_poly.type
_entity_poly.pdbx_seq_one_letter_code
_entity_poly.pdbx_strand_id
1 'polypeptide(L)'
;MTQRKPEGMSFETWVDHQIRTADERGAFADLPGAGKPLPRDDGPQDSYTWALAWARRQEPDAAFLPPSLGLGRERDDLPDRLAALTREDRVRAAVREFNDRVAASWRTPLDGPPVVVRKHDEEALVAAWRAARPTPAPAAPPPAAPARRPWWRRRR
;
A
#
# COMPACT_ATOMS: atom_id res chain seq x y z
N MET A 1 -25.57 13.70 10.17
CA MET A 1 -26.73 13.59 11.08
C MET A 1 -27.99 13.65 10.21
N THR A 2 -28.73 12.56 10.07
CA THR A 2 -29.98 12.52 9.31
C THR A 2 -31.13 13.04 10.18
N GLN A 3 -31.87 14.05 9.70
CA GLN A 3 -33.05 14.57 10.41
C GLN A 3 -34.23 13.59 10.24
N ARG A 4 -35.14 13.56 11.22
CA ARG A 4 -36.35 12.73 11.16
C ARG A 4 -37.52 13.56 10.63
N LYS A 5 -38.47 12.92 9.95
CA LYS A 5 -39.69 13.58 9.45
C LYS A 5 -40.49 14.19 10.61
N PRO A 6 -40.97 15.44 10.50
CA PRO A 6 -41.90 16.03 11.47
C PRO A 6 -43.25 15.31 11.49
N GLU A 7 -43.91 15.34 12.65
CA GLU A 7 -45.30 14.90 12.79
C GLU A 7 -46.24 15.87 12.05
N GLY A 8 -47.30 15.34 11.42
CA GLY A 8 -48.26 16.15 10.64
C GLY A 8 -47.83 16.54 9.22
N MET A 9 -46.60 16.23 8.78
CA MET A 9 -46.12 16.48 7.41
C MET A 9 -46.12 15.20 6.56
N SER A 10 -46.44 15.29 5.27
CA SER A 10 -46.32 14.16 4.34
C SER A 10 -44.84 13.84 4.05
N PHE A 11 -44.55 12.62 3.57
CA PHE A 11 -43.20 12.25 3.18
C PHE A 11 -42.70 13.06 1.98
N GLU A 12 -43.55 13.24 0.95
CA GLU A 12 -43.21 14.05 -0.23
C GLU A 12 -42.81 15.47 0.17
N THR A 13 -43.64 16.18 0.93
CA THR A 13 -43.36 17.56 1.36
C THR A 13 -42.07 17.65 2.18
N TRP A 14 -41.80 16.66 3.03
CA TRP A 14 -40.58 16.64 3.83
C TRP A 14 -39.32 16.36 2.98
N VAL A 15 -39.42 15.47 1.98
CA VAL A 15 -38.33 15.19 1.04
C VAL A 15 -38.04 16.40 0.17
N ASP A 16 -39.07 17.02 -0.41
CA ASP A 16 -38.94 18.24 -1.22
C ASP A 16 -38.31 19.38 -0.43
N HIS A 17 -38.74 19.57 0.82
CA HIS A 17 -38.15 20.56 1.72
C HIS A 17 -36.64 20.30 1.93
N GLN A 18 -36.24 19.05 2.12
CA GLN A 18 -34.83 18.69 2.29
C GLN A 18 -34.02 18.90 1.01
N ILE A 19 -34.55 18.54 -0.15
CA ILE A 19 -33.89 18.74 -1.45
C ILE A 19 -33.66 20.25 -1.67
N ARG A 20 -34.70 21.07 -1.51
CA ARG A 20 -34.59 22.53 -1.65
C ARG A 20 -33.57 23.13 -0.67
N THR A 21 -33.63 22.74 0.60
CA THR A 21 -32.69 23.24 1.62
C THR A 21 -31.24 22.83 1.30
N ALA A 22 -31.03 21.63 0.73
CA ALA A 22 -29.72 21.17 0.31
C ALA A 22 -29.19 21.97 -0.90
N ASP A 23 -30.06 22.27 -1.86
CA ASP A 23 -29.74 23.09 -3.02
C ASP A 23 -29.38 24.54 -2.63
N GLU A 24 -30.18 25.17 -1.76
CA GLU A 24 -29.91 26.51 -1.21
C GLU A 24 -28.56 26.60 -0.49
N ARG A 25 -28.09 25.49 0.08
CA ARG A 25 -26.79 25.38 0.76
C ARG A 25 -25.65 24.98 -0.17
N GLY A 26 -25.92 24.85 -1.48
CA GLY A 26 -24.93 24.48 -2.48
C GLY A 26 -24.45 23.04 -2.38
N ALA A 27 -25.21 22.13 -1.75
CA ALA A 27 -24.82 20.73 -1.60
C ALA A 27 -24.64 20.00 -2.95
N PHE A 28 -25.23 20.54 -4.02
CA PHE A 28 -25.13 20.01 -5.39
C PHE A 28 -24.17 20.80 -6.30
N ALA A 29 -23.54 21.87 -5.79
CA ALA A 29 -22.75 22.79 -6.63
C ALA A 29 -21.40 22.23 -7.09
N ASP A 30 -20.77 21.33 -6.32
CA ASP A 30 -19.45 20.74 -6.60
C ASP A 30 -19.50 19.20 -6.58
N LEU A 31 -20.52 18.63 -7.26
CA LEU A 31 -20.61 17.19 -7.36
C LEU A 31 -19.55 16.63 -8.32
N PRO A 32 -18.83 15.57 -7.92
CA PRO A 32 -17.91 14.88 -8.81
C PRO A 32 -18.70 14.28 -9.98
N GLY A 33 -18.54 14.87 -11.16
CA GLY A 33 -19.25 14.44 -12.38
C GLY A 33 -20.37 15.37 -12.84
N ALA A 34 -20.63 16.49 -12.16
CA ALA A 34 -21.61 17.47 -12.63
C ALA A 34 -21.29 17.94 -14.05
N GLY A 35 -22.27 17.83 -14.95
CA GLY A 35 -22.14 18.22 -16.37
C GLY A 35 -21.24 17.30 -17.22
N LYS A 36 -20.65 16.25 -16.65
CA LYS A 36 -19.86 15.26 -17.40
C LYS A 36 -20.76 14.13 -17.89
N PRO A 37 -20.45 13.52 -19.05
CA PRO A 37 -21.15 12.30 -19.46
C PRO A 37 -20.99 11.23 -18.38
N LEU A 38 -22.04 10.41 -18.20
CA LEU A 38 -21.97 9.26 -17.31
C LEU A 38 -20.78 8.38 -17.74
N PRO A 39 -20.03 7.81 -16.78
CA PRO A 39 -19.00 6.83 -17.09
C PRO A 39 -19.59 5.73 -17.98
N ARG A 40 -18.80 5.28 -18.96
CA ARG A 40 -19.24 4.28 -19.92
C ARG A 40 -19.69 3.03 -19.17
N ASP A 41 -20.92 2.59 -19.42
CA ASP A 41 -21.45 1.37 -18.82
C ASP A 41 -20.74 0.18 -19.44
N ASP A 42 -20.06 -0.63 -18.62
CA ASP A 42 -19.26 -1.78 -19.08
C ASP A 42 -20.12 -2.99 -19.48
N GLY A 43 -21.42 -2.78 -19.68
CA GLY A 43 -22.42 -3.80 -20.01
C GLY A 43 -23.16 -4.33 -18.77
N PRO A 44 -24.04 -5.34 -18.93
CA PRO A 44 -24.81 -5.90 -17.83
C PRO A 44 -23.88 -6.41 -16.73
N GLN A 45 -23.81 -5.66 -15.64
CA GLN A 45 -23.07 -6.07 -14.45
C GLN A 45 -23.87 -7.20 -13.80
N ASP A 46 -23.42 -8.44 -13.99
CA ASP A 46 -23.84 -9.52 -13.10
C ASP A 46 -23.57 -9.10 -11.64
N SER A 47 -24.46 -9.49 -10.75
CA SER A 47 -24.38 -9.24 -9.30
C SER A 47 -22.98 -9.52 -8.73
N TYR A 48 -22.33 -10.57 -9.23
CA TYR A 48 -20.95 -10.93 -8.88
C TYR A 48 -19.92 -9.88 -9.33
N THR A 49 -20.01 -9.39 -10.57
CA THR A 49 -19.10 -8.38 -11.12
C THR A 49 -19.25 -7.06 -10.40
N TRP A 50 -20.49 -6.66 -10.08
CA TRP A 50 -20.76 -5.47 -9.29
C TRP A 50 -20.16 -5.58 -7.88
N ALA A 51 -20.35 -6.72 -7.22
CA ALA A 51 -19.81 -6.97 -5.88
C ALA A 51 -18.28 -6.94 -5.87
N LEU A 52 -17.65 -7.52 -6.89
CA LEU A 52 -16.19 -7.49 -7.05
C LEU A 52 -15.67 -6.07 -7.30
N ALA A 53 -16.33 -5.30 -8.16
CA ALA A 53 -15.98 -3.91 -8.44
C ALA A 53 -16.17 -3.02 -7.19
N TRP A 54 -17.24 -3.24 -6.43
CA TRP A 54 -17.46 -2.57 -5.16
C TRP A 54 -16.38 -2.91 -4.14
N ALA A 55 -16.07 -4.20 -3.96
CA ALA A 55 -15.03 -4.65 -3.03
C ALA A 55 -13.67 -4.03 -3.37
N ARG A 56 -13.27 -4.04 -4.65
CA ARG A 56 -12.03 -3.40 -5.13
C ARG A 56 -11.99 -1.89 -4.89
N ARG A 57 -13.12 -1.18 -4.98
CA ARG A 57 -13.19 0.26 -4.67
C ARG A 57 -13.03 0.54 -3.18
N GLN A 58 -13.57 -0.33 -2.33
CA GLN A 58 -13.49 -0.16 -0.88
C GLN A 58 -12.09 -0.48 -0.34
N GLU A 59 -11.46 -1.54 -0.86
CA GLU A 59 -10.10 -1.92 -0.48
C GLU A 59 -9.26 -2.25 -1.73
N PRO A 60 -8.59 -1.26 -2.33
CA PRO A 60 -7.81 -1.45 -3.55
C PRO A 60 -6.59 -2.36 -3.35
N ASP A 61 -6.07 -2.44 -2.12
CA ASP A 61 -4.93 -3.29 -1.75
C ASP A 61 -5.34 -4.62 -1.11
N ALA A 62 -6.64 -4.86 -0.93
CA ALA A 62 -7.12 -6.18 -0.53
C ALA A 62 -6.91 -7.12 -1.70
N ALA A 63 -5.80 -7.85 -1.69
CA ALA A 63 -5.72 -9.10 -2.41
C ALA A 63 -6.79 -9.99 -1.79
N PHE A 64 -7.99 -10.04 -2.40
CA PHE A 64 -9.14 -10.89 -2.06
C PHE A 64 -8.79 -12.37 -2.27
N LEU A 65 -7.67 -12.79 -1.72
CA LEU A 65 -7.16 -14.13 -1.74
C LEU A 65 -7.76 -14.87 -0.56
N PRO A 66 -8.18 -16.11 -0.75
CA PRO A 66 -8.41 -17.03 0.36
C PRO A 66 -7.20 -16.98 1.32
N PRO A 67 -7.43 -17.10 2.64
CA PRO A 67 -6.35 -17.06 3.64
C PRO A 67 -5.19 -18.03 3.31
N SER A 68 -5.50 -19.17 2.69
CA SER A 68 -4.53 -20.17 2.22
C SER A 68 -3.57 -19.68 1.12
N LEU A 69 -4.00 -18.73 0.28
CA LEU A 69 -3.18 -18.16 -0.80
C LEU A 69 -2.47 -16.85 -0.40
N GLY A 70 -2.91 -16.18 0.65
CA GLY A 70 -2.31 -14.92 1.13
C GLY A 70 -0.83 -15.05 1.48
N LEU A 71 -0.45 -16.10 2.22
CA LEU A 71 0.96 -16.36 2.57
C LEU A 71 1.83 -16.72 1.36
N GLY A 72 1.24 -17.37 0.34
CA GLY A 72 1.93 -17.69 -0.90
C GLY A 72 2.29 -16.42 -1.67
N ARG A 73 1.32 -15.52 -1.84
CA ARG A 73 1.55 -14.19 -2.43
C ARG A 73 2.59 -13.40 -1.65
N GLU A 74 2.46 -13.36 -0.33
CA GLU A 74 3.39 -12.61 0.51
C GLU A 74 4.82 -13.15 0.40
N ARG A 75 4.99 -14.47 0.26
CA ARG A 75 6.30 -15.08 0.00
C ARG A 75 6.93 -14.52 -1.27
N ASP A 76 6.13 -14.40 -2.33
CA ASP A 76 6.58 -13.97 -3.65
C ASP A 76 6.83 -12.44 -3.69
N ASP A 77 6.05 -11.65 -2.95
CA ASP A 77 6.22 -10.19 -2.80
C ASP A 77 7.37 -9.80 -1.84
N LEU A 78 7.85 -10.73 -0.99
CA LEU A 78 8.82 -10.41 0.05
C LEU A 78 10.13 -9.81 -0.49
N PRO A 79 10.77 -10.32 -1.56
CA PRO A 79 12.01 -9.74 -2.09
C PRO A 79 11.87 -8.26 -2.48
N ASP A 80 10.75 -7.89 -3.10
CA ASP A 80 10.47 -6.50 -3.50
C ASP A 80 10.27 -5.60 -2.28
N ARG A 81 9.58 -6.09 -1.24
CA ARG A 81 9.44 -5.36 0.03
C ARG A 81 10.80 -5.15 0.72
N LEU A 82 11.68 -6.15 0.67
CA LEU A 82 13.02 -6.05 1.26
C LEU A 82 13.90 -5.04 0.52
N ALA A 83 13.73 -4.89 -0.80
CA ALA A 83 14.47 -3.91 -1.59
C ALA A 83 14.26 -2.46 -1.10
N ALA A 84 13.07 -2.14 -0.58
CA ALA A 84 12.76 -0.83 -0.02
C ALA A 84 13.44 -0.55 1.35
N LEU A 85 13.91 -1.57 2.06
CA LEU A 85 14.50 -1.42 3.39
C LEU A 85 15.95 -0.97 3.33
N THR A 86 16.33 0.03 4.11
CA THR A 86 17.68 0.63 4.10
C THR A 86 18.72 -0.05 4.98
N ARG A 87 18.30 -0.87 5.96
CA ARG A 87 19.19 -1.46 6.95
C ARG A 87 19.06 -2.99 7.00
N GLU A 88 20.18 -3.67 7.18
CA GLU A 88 20.23 -5.13 7.21
C GLU A 88 19.47 -5.73 8.40
N ASP A 89 19.54 -5.10 9.58
CA ASP A 89 18.81 -5.52 10.77
C ASP A 89 17.29 -5.60 10.52
N ARG A 90 16.76 -4.64 9.76
CA ARG A 90 15.36 -4.61 9.34
C ARG A 90 15.02 -5.69 8.32
N VAL A 91 15.90 -5.95 7.35
CA VAL A 91 15.73 -7.03 6.37
C VAL A 91 15.66 -8.38 7.08
N ARG A 92 16.61 -8.65 7.97
CA ARG A 92 16.65 -9.88 8.77
C ARG A 92 15.42 -10.03 9.66
N ALA A 93 14.98 -8.95 10.31
CA ALA A 93 13.77 -8.97 11.12
C ALA A 93 12.52 -9.31 10.28
N ALA A 94 12.36 -8.69 9.10
CA ALA A 94 11.22 -8.94 8.21
C ALA A 94 11.18 -10.39 7.69
N VAL A 95 12.35 -10.95 7.33
CA VAL A 95 12.43 -12.37 6.91
C VAL A 95 12.08 -13.31 8.07
N ARG A 96 12.55 -13.03 9.29
CA ARG A 96 12.18 -13.84 10.47
C ARG A 96 10.69 -13.78 10.77
N GLU A 97 10.10 -12.60 10.77
CA GLU A 97 8.66 -12.41 10.99
C GLU A 97 7.82 -13.17 9.95
N PHE A 98 8.22 -13.14 8.67
CA PHE A 98 7.60 -13.95 7.64
C PHE A 98 7.75 -15.46 7.93
N ASN A 99 8.95 -15.91 8.24
CA ASN A 99 9.24 -17.32 8.54
C ASN A 99 8.49 -17.84 9.77
N ASP A 100 8.27 -16.98 10.78
CA ASP A 100 7.48 -17.29 11.97
C ASP A 100 6.00 -17.46 11.64
N ARG A 101 5.44 -16.60 10.78
CA ARG A 101 4.06 -16.74 10.27
C ARG A 101 3.88 -18.00 9.43
N VAL A 102 4.85 -18.34 8.58
CA VAL A 102 4.85 -19.63 7.85
C VAL A 102 4.92 -20.82 8.82
N ALA A 103 5.74 -20.73 9.87
CA ALA A 103 5.79 -21.79 10.87
C ALA A 103 4.46 -21.92 11.65
N ALA A 104 3.82 -20.80 11.96
CA ALA A 104 2.51 -20.79 12.61
C ALA A 104 1.45 -21.43 11.71
N SER A 105 1.43 -21.10 10.41
CA SER A 105 0.44 -21.63 9.47
C SER A 105 0.53 -23.15 9.31
N TRP A 106 1.72 -23.74 9.42
CA TRP A 106 1.88 -25.21 9.40
C TRP A 106 1.26 -25.93 10.61
N ARG A 107 1.00 -25.21 11.71
CA ARG A 107 0.42 -25.77 12.94
C ARG A 107 -1.08 -25.51 13.04
N THR A 108 -1.63 -24.70 12.15
CA THR A 108 -3.05 -24.35 12.12
C THR A 108 -3.74 -25.17 11.03
N PRO A 109 -4.93 -25.75 11.29
CA PRO A 109 -5.74 -26.33 10.23
C PRO A 109 -6.02 -25.27 9.15
N LEU A 110 -5.65 -25.54 7.91
CA LEU A 110 -5.95 -24.64 6.80
C LEU A 110 -7.44 -24.77 6.44
N ASP A 111 -8.14 -23.63 6.38
CA ASP A 111 -9.41 -23.55 5.67
C ASP A 111 -9.15 -23.51 4.16
N GLY A 112 -9.63 -24.52 3.45
CA GLY A 112 -9.49 -24.66 1.99
C GLY A 112 -8.39 -25.62 1.54
N PRO A 113 -8.02 -25.60 0.24
CA PRO A 113 -7.02 -26.52 -0.30
C PRO A 113 -5.68 -26.42 0.44
N PRO A 114 -4.99 -27.54 0.70
CA PRO A 114 -3.75 -27.54 1.45
C PRO A 114 -2.61 -26.91 0.63
N VAL A 115 -2.35 -25.63 0.85
CA VAL A 115 -1.23 -24.90 0.24
C VAL A 115 -0.11 -24.76 1.27
N VAL A 116 0.95 -25.55 1.10
CA VAL A 116 2.13 -25.48 1.98
C VAL A 116 3.09 -24.43 1.47
N VAL A 117 3.13 -23.28 2.16
CA VAL A 117 4.11 -22.21 1.89
C VAL A 117 5.45 -22.57 2.52
N ARG A 118 6.54 -22.43 1.77
CA ARG A 118 7.91 -22.67 2.26
C ARG A 118 8.49 -21.41 2.89
N LYS A 119 9.35 -21.60 3.89
CA LYS A 119 10.19 -20.54 4.47
C LYS A 119 11.20 -20.02 3.46
N HIS A 120 11.60 -18.78 3.64
CA HIS A 120 12.74 -18.21 2.95
C HIS A 120 14.04 -18.50 3.69
N ASP A 121 15.11 -18.68 2.93
CA ASP A 121 16.47 -18.71 3.47
C ASP A 121 16.91 -17.26 3.79
N GLU A 122 17.13 -16.99 5.08
CA GLU A 122 17.51 -15.66 5.57
C GLU A 122 18.84 -15.20 4.97
N GLU A 123 19.86 -16.05 4.93
CA GLU A 123 21.19 -15.65 4.45
C GLU A 123 21.17 -15.43 2.94
N ALA A 124 20.45 -16.27 2.19
CA ALA A 124 20.33 -16.10 0.75
C ALA A 124 19.63 -14.78 0.38
N LEU A 125 18.53 -14.43 1.07
CA LEU A 125 17.81 -13.18 0.82
C LEU A 125 18.64 -11.96 1.22
N VAL A 126 19.34 -12.01 2.36
CA VAL A 126 20.19 -10.90 2.79
C VAL A 126 21.36 -10.72 1.82
N ALA A 127 21.97 -11.81 1.34
CA ALA A 127 23.02 -11.75 0.32
C ALA A 127 22.52 -11.12 -0.98
N ALA A 128 21.35 -11.53 -1.47
CA ALA A 128 20.71 -10.96 -2.65
C ALA A 128 20.41 -9.46 -2.46
N TRP A 129 19.89 -9.07 -1.30
CA TRP A 129 19.62 -7.67 -0.96
C TRP A 129 20.90 -6.81 -0.92
N ARG A 130 22.00 -7.33 -0.35
CA ARG A 130 23.29 -6.61 -0.36
C ARG A 130 23.84 -6.47 -1.78
N ALA A 131 23.72 -7.52 -2.60
CA ALA A 131 24.22 -7.51 -3.98
C ALA A 131 23.43 -6.54 -4.89
N ALA A 132 22.14 -6.36 -4.63
CA ALA A 132 21.30 -5.41 -5.37
C ALA A 132 21.61 -3.94 -5.08
N ARG A 133 22.44 -3.65 -4.07
CA ARG A 133 22.77 -2.27 -3.71
C ARG A 133 23.98 -1.75 -4.46
N PRO A 134 23.94 -0.50 -4.93
CA PRO A 134 25.14 0.15 -5.41
C PRO A 134 26.14 0.19 -4.24
N THR A 135 27.29 -0.44 -4.45
CA THR A 135 28.42 -0.32 -3.52
C THR A 135 28.75 1.16 -3.43
N PRO A 136 28.80 1.78 -2.23
CA PRO A 136 29.24 3.15 -2.13
C PRO A 136 30.61 3.25 -2.78
N ALA A 137 30.73 4.13 -3.79
CA ALA A 137 32.00 4.38 -4.46
C ALA A 137 33.06 4.63 -3.38
N PRO A 138 34.25 4.01 -3.47
CA PRO A 138 35.29 4.21 -2.48
C PRO A 138 35.47 5.71 -2.30
N ALA A 139 35.35 6.17 -1.04
CA ALA A 139 35.47 7.58 -0.70
C ALA A 139 36.71 8.13 -1.41
N ALA A 140 36.51 9.11 -2.29
CA ALA A 140 37.61 9.74 -2.99
C ALA A 140 38.68 10.12 -1.96
N PRO A 141 39.97 9.83 -2.21
CA PRO A 141 41.02 10.14 -1.25
C PRO A 141 40.87 11.61 -0.84
N PRO A 142 40.97 11.93 0.46
CA PRO A 142 40.78 13.29 0.93
C PRO A 142 41.64 14.23 0.08
N PRO A 143 41.12 15.38 -0.37
CA PRO A 143 41.87 16.30 -1.21
C PRO A 143 43.22 16.56 -0.54
N ALA A 144 44.31 16.32 -1.28
CA ALA A 144 45.66 16.45 -0.77
C ALA A 144 45.79 17.78 -0.02
N ALA A 145 46.11 17.70 1.28
CA ALA A 145 46.20 18.88 2.12
C ALA A 145 47.12 19.92 1.46
N PRO A 146 46.73 21.21 1.40
CA PRO A 146 47.53 22.21 0.72
C PRO A 146 48.94 22.23 1.31
N ALA A 147 49.95 22.06 0.46
CA ALA A 147 51.34 22.06 0.86
C ALA A 147 51.62 23.36 1.64
N ARG A 148 51.88 23.22 2.95
CA ARG A 148 52.14 24.36 3.83
C ARG A 148 53.41 25.04 3.36
N ARG A 149 53.27 26.19 2.71
CA ARG A 149 54.41 26.98 2.22
C ARG A 149 55.31 27.34 3.41
N PRO A 150 56.61 27.01 3.36
CA PRO A 150 57.48 27.26 4.48
C PRO A 150 57.78 28.77 4.61
N TRP A 151 57.73 29.26 5.84
CA TRP A 151 57.72 30.65 6.26
C TRP A 151 58.94 31.49 5.80
N TRP A 152 60.04 30.84 5.41
CA TRP A 152 61.27 31.50 4.95
C TRP A 152 61.19 32.03 3.50
N ARG A 153 60.17 31.67 2.72
CA ARG A 153 59.95 32.21 1.36
C ARG A 153 59.20 33.55 1.31
N ARG A 154 58.94 34.19 2.45
CA ARG A 154 58.24 35.50 2.53
C ARG A 154 59.17 36.72 2.72
N ARG A 155 60.50 36.55 2.68
CA ARG A 155 61.46 37.65 2.78
C ARG A 155 62.36 37.72 1.55
N ARG A 156 61.88 38.37 0.50
CA ARG A 156 62.67 39.08 -0.51
C ARG A 156 61.82 40.17 -1.12
#